data_AF-X1TR80-F1
#
_entry.id   AF-X1TR80-F1
#
_cell.length_a   1.000
_cell.length_b   1.000
_cell.length_c   1.000
_cell.angle_alpha   90.00
_cell.angle_beta   90.00
_cell.angle_gamma   90.00
#
_symmetry.space_group_name_H-M   'P 1'
#
loop_
_entity.id
_entity.type
_entity.pdbx_description
1 polymer ?
#
loop_
_entity_poly.entity_id
_entity_poly.type
_entity_poly.pdbx_seq_one_letter_code
_entity_poly.pdbx_strand_id
1 'polypeptide(L)'
;MVSVFGMLDGITASGIILSATIFGLLSFYRARKLGAKLLGWAGLTMFFVGFLWLGPFIDFILVFFYHTNIEPTELYSLLSYLWVAPVLVVAMYLGGSLMFPKKKWVIVGIFIVLGIVFEYFLWFQTDASFTWNVFTDPGFVPGEDLIDASFIRAHPTFLMIALFLVSALILLGIGFFIKAKQATGDLRKKFIYLGLGFTIFVIC
;
A
#
# COMPACT_ATOMS: atom_id res chain seq x y z
N MET A 1 6.25 -28.34 -1.69
CA MET A 1 4.80 -27.99 -1.69
C MET A 1 4.68 -26.66 -0.98
N VAL A 2 3.90 -25.69 -1.48
CA VAL A 2 3.81 -24.39 -0.78
C VAL A 2 3.28 -24.60 0.65
N SER A 3 3.95 -24.02 1.63
CA SER A 3 3.57 -24.16 3.04
C SER A 3 2.17 -23.59 3.29
N VAL A 4 1.51 -24.01 4.36
CA VAL A 4 0.13 -23.55 4.66
C VAL A 4 0.09 -22.04 4.87
N PHE A 5 1.09 -21.48 5.55
CA PHE A 5 1.23 -20.04 5.73
C PHE A 5 1.56 -19.35 4.40
N GLY A 6 2.48 -19.89 3.60
CA GLY A 6 2.76 -19.37 2.27
C GLY A 6 1.55 -19.35 1.34
N MET A 7 0.68 -20.37 1.41
CA MET A 7 -0.59 -20.39 0.68
C MET A 7 -1.55 -19.30 1.15
N LEU A 8 -1.67 -19.07 2.46
CA LEU A 8 -2.53 -18.03 3.02
C LEU A 8 -2.05 -16.63 2.59
N ASP A 9 -0.76 -16.37 2.70
CA ASP A 9 -0.14 -15.08 2.36
C ASP A 9 -0.24 -14.82 0.86
N GLY A 10 0.12 -15.81 0.04
CA GLY A 10 0.10 -15.72 -1.41
C GLY A 10 -1.30 -15.53 -2.00
N ILE A 11 -2.31 -16.27 -1.50
CA ILE A 11 -3.70 -16.10 -1.92
C ILE A 11 -4.25 -14.74 -1.47
N THR A 12 -3.91 -14.30 -0.26
CA THR A 12 -4.30 -12.98 0.25
C THR A 12 -3.72 -11.87 -0.61
N ALA A 13 -2.42 -11.90 -0.90
CA ALA A 13 -1.74 -10.94 -1.76
C ALA A 13 -2.34 -10.93 -3.17
N SER A 14 -2.61 -12.10 -3.74
CA SER A 14 -3.29 -12.25 -5.04
C SER A 14 -4.67 -11.61 -5.02
N GLY A 15 -5.46 -11.89 -3.98
CA GLY A 15 -6.79 -11.31 -3.80
C GLY A 15 -6.76 -9.78 -3.70
N ILE A 16 -5.79 -9.23 -2.96
CA ILE A 16 -5.61 -7.79 -2.82
C ILE A 16 -5.24 -7.15 -4.16
N ILE A 17 -4.22 -7.64 -4.86
CA ILE A 17 -3.80 -7.06 -6.15
C ILE A 17 -4.93 -7.11 -7.17
N LEU A 18 -5.58 -8.27 -7.33
CA LEU A 18 -6.63 -8.44 -8.33
C LEU A 18 -7.84 -7.56 -8.01
N SER A 19 -8.30 -7.55 -6.76
CA SER A 19 -9.44 -6.74 -6.36
C SER A 19 -9.14 -5.24 -6.44
N ALA A 20 -7.99 -4.79 -5.93
CA ALA A 20 -7.56 -3.40 -5.99
C ALA A 20 -7.40 -2.92 -7.43
N THR A 21 -6.85 -3.77 -8.31
CA THR A 21 -6.70 -3.46 -9.73
C THR A 21 -8.06 -3.31 -10.40
N ILE A 22 -8.94 -4.32 -10.26
CA ILE A 22 -10.26 -4.33 -10.90
C ILE A 22 -11.13 -3.18 -10.38
N PHE A 23 -11.30 -3.07 -9.06
CA PHE A 23 -12.18 -2.05 -8.47
C PHE A 23 -11.58 -0.65 -8.55
N GLY A 24 -10.26 -0.50 -8.48
CA GLY A 24 -9.57 0.78 -8.67
C GLY A 24 -9.79 1.32 -10.07
N LEU A 25 -9.55 0.50 -11.10
CA LEU A 25 -9.75 0.89 -12.51
C LEU A 25 -11.23 1.13 -12.84
N LEU A 26 -12.15 0.28 -12.37
CA LEU A 26 -13.59 0.48 -12.54
C LEU A 26 -14.07 1.78 -11.88
N SER A 27 -13.58 2.09 -10.69
CA SER A 27 -13.90 3.34 -9.98
C SER A 27 -13.35 4.55 -10.72
N PHE A 28 -12.12 4.48 -11.24
CA PHE A 28 -11.52 5.53 -12.04
C PHE A 28 -12.28 5.78 -13.34
N TYR A 29 -12.65 4.72 -14.06
CA TYR A 29 -13.46 4.81 -15.27
C TYR A 29 -14.83 5.47 -15.01
N ARG A 30 -15.54 5.01 -13.99
CA ARG A 30 -16.84 5.60 -13.59
C ARG A 30 -16.70 7.06 -13.17
N ALA A 31 -15.63 7.40 -12.44
CA ALA A 31 -15.36 8.77 -12.04
C ALA A 31 -15.20 9.71 -13.23
N ARG A 32 -14.51 9.28 -14.29
CA ARG A 32 -14.37 10.05 -15.52
C ARG A 32 -15.72 10.27 -16.21
N LYS A 33 -16.54 9.22 -16.32
CA LYS A 33 -17.88 9.31 -16.93
C LYS A 33 -18.83 10.23 -16.16
N LEU A 34 -18.70 10.29 -14.83
CA LEU A 34 -19.56 11.10 -13.95
C LEU A 34 -19.00 12.48 -13.61
N GLY A 35 -17.79 12.82 -14.06
CA GLY A 35 -17.08 14.05 -13.65
C GLY A 35 -16.70 14.09 -12.15
N ALA A 36 -16.79 12.97 -11.44
CA ALA A 36 -16.59 12.87 -10.00
C ALA A 36 -15.10 12.77 -9.63
N LYS A 37 -14.40 13.92 -9.62
CA LYS A 37 -12.94 13.97 -9.42
C LYS A 37 -12.45 13.20 -8.19
N LEU A 38 -13.11 13.33 -7.03
CA LEU A 38 -12.71 12.64 -5.79
C LEU A 38 -12.76 11.12 -5.91
N LEU A 39 -13.76 10.59 -6.61
CA LEU A 39 -13.88 9.15 -6.85
C LEU A 39 -12.74 8.64 -7.75
N GLY A 40 -12.29 9.48 -8.71
CA GLY A 40 -11.15 9.15 -9.56
C GLY A 40 -9.86 9.01 -8.75
N TRP A 41 -9.58 9.98 -7.88
CA TRP A 41 -8.42 9.92 -6.99
C TRP A 41 -8.49 8.76 -5.99
N ALA A 42 -9.67 8.44 -5.45
CA ALA A 42 -9.87 7.26 -4.62
C ALA A 42 -9.62 5.95 -5.38
N GLY A 43 -10.10 5.84 -6.63
CA GLY A 43 -9.85 4.69 -7.49
C GLY A 43 -8.37 4.50 -7.82
N LEU A 44 -7.65 5.58 -8.14
CA LEU A 44 -6.20 5.53 -8.33
C LEU A 44 -5.45 5.16 -7.06
N THR A 45 -5.89 5.68 -5.90
CA THR A 45 -5.27 5.33 -4.61
C THR A 45 -5.42 3.84 -4.35
N MET A 46 -6.62 3.29 -4.53
CA MET A 46 -6.88 1.86 -4.39
C MET A 46 -6.00 1.02 -5.32
N PHE A 47 -5.91 1.41 -6.59
CA PHE A 47 -5.08 0.75 -7.59
C PHE A 47 -3.61 0.66 -7.15
N PHE A 48 -3.00 1.80 -6.81
CA PHE A 48 -1.59 1.81 -6.39
C PHE A 48 -1.35 1.14 -5.04
N VAL A 49 -2.29 1.24 -4.10
CA VAL A 49 -2.20 0.54 -2.80
C VAL A 49 -2.12 -0.97 -3.02
N GLY A 50 -2.89 -1.52 -3.96
CA GLY A 50 -2.82 -2.95 -4.30
C GLY A 50 -1.41 -3.41 -4.67
N PHE A 51 -0.63 -2.56 -5.35
CA PHE A 51 0.73 -2.90 -5.75
C PHE A 51 1.76 -2.93 -4.61
N LEU A 52 1.38 -2.55 -3.39
CA LEU A 52 2.21 -2.78 -2.21
C LEU A 52 2.35 -4.29 -1.87
N TRP A 53 1.52 -5.15 -2.47
CA TRP A 53 1.60 -6.60 -2.32
C TRP A 53 2.31 -7.31 -3.48
N LEU A 54 2.98 -6.57 -4.38
CA LEU A 54 3.64 -7.18 -5.53
C LEU A 54 4.74 -8.17 -5.15
N GLY A 55 5.54 -7.89 -4.11
CA GLY A 55 6.58 -8.82 -3.63
C GLY A 55 6.00 -10.19 -3.25
N PRO A 56 5.08 -10.26 -2.26
CA PRO A 56 4.42 -11.50 -1.87
C PRO A 56 3.70 -12.21 -3.03
N PHE A 57 3.07 -11.45 -3.93
CA PHE A 57 2.37 -12.03 -5.08
C PHE A 57 3.32 -12.69 -6.08
N ILE A 58 4.41 -12.02 -6.44
CA ILE A 58 5.40 -12.58 -7.37
C ILE A 58 6.12 -13.76 -6.72
N ASP A 59 6.50 -13.65 -5.45
CA ASP A 59 7.14 -14.75 -4.72
C ASP A 59 6.22 -15.97 -4.64
N PHE A 60 4.92 -15.76 -4.39
CA PHE A 60 3.93 -16.83 -4.42
C PHE A 60 3.85 -17.52 -5.78
N ILE A 61 3.83 -16.77 -6.88
CA ILE A 61 3.84 -17.36 -8.23
C ILE A 61 5.10 -18.22 -8.43
N LEU A 62 6.27 -17.72 -8.03
CA LEU A 62 7.53 -18.45 -8.18
C LEU A 62 7.54 -19.74 -7.35
N VAL A 63 7.17 -19.67 -6.07
CA VAL A 63 7.15 -20.84 -5.18
C VAL A 63 6.11 -21.86 -5.64
N PHE A 64 4.93 -21.40 -6.07
CA PHE A 64 3.84 -22.27 -6.50
C PHE A 64 4.13 -23.02 -7.80
N PHE A 65 4.68 -22.34 -8.82
CA PHE A 65 4.89 -22.93 -10.15
C PHE A 65 6.31 -23.43 -10.40
N TYR A 66 7.31 -22.82 -9.78
CA TYR A 66 8.72 -23.06 -10.08
C TYR A 66 9.51 -23.59 -8.88
N HIS A 67 8.89 -23.65 -7.68
CA HIS A 67 9.54 -24.11 -6.45
C HIS A 67 10.83 -23.35 -6.13
N THR A 68 10.83 -22.04 -6.43
CA THR A 68 11.92 -21.11 -6.10
C THR A 68 11.32 -19.83 -5.54
N ASN A 69 12.12 -19.09 -4.77
CA ASN A 69 11.75 -17.75 -4.31
C ASN A 69 12.34 -16.67 -5.24
N ILE A 70 11.95 -15.42 -5.01
CA ILE A 70 12.59 -14.26 -5.63
C ILE A 70 14.06 -14.19 -5.23
N GLU A 71 14.94 -14.19 -6.23
CA GLU A 71 16.37 -13.91 -6.07
C GLU A 71 16.81 -12.78 -7.02
N PRO A 72 17.58 -11.80 -6.55
CA PRO A 72 18.07 -11.63 -5.18
C PRO A 72 16.97 -11.19 -4.21
N THR A 73 17.07 -11.53 -2.91
CA THR A 73 16.01 -11.33 -1.90
C THR A 73 15.57 -9.88 -1.76
N GLU A 74 16.47 -8.93 -1.98
CA GLU A 74 16.22 -7.48 -1.97
C GLU A 74 15.12 -7.08 -2.96
N LEU A 75 14.99 -7.81 -4.07
CA LEU A 75 13.96 -7.56 -5.08
C LEU A 75 12.55 -7.77 -4.52
N TYR A 76 12.37 -8.66 -3.54
CA TYR A 76 11.09 -8.80 -2.83
C TYR A 76 10.67 -7.48 -2.17
N SER A 77 11.57 -6.87 -1.39
CA SER A 77 11.29 -5.61 -0.71
C SER A 77 11.10 -4.46 -1.69
N LEU A 78 11.90 -4.42 -2.76
CA LEU A 78 11.73 -3.44 -3.83
C LEU A 78 10.31 -3.52 -4.42
N LEU A 79 9.85 -4.72 -4.79
CA LEU A 79 8.51 -4.89 -5.35
C LEU A 79 7.39 -4.51 -4.37
N SER A 80 7.55 -4.84 -3.09
CA SER A 80 6.56 -4.51 -2.04
C SER A 80 6.48 -3.01 -1.73
N TYR A 81 7.58 -2.26 -1.87
CA TYR A 81 7.64 -0.87 -1.39
C TYR A 81 7.87 0.19 -2.47
N LEU A 82 8.18 -0.19 -3.73
CA LEU A 82 8.36 0.75 -4.86
C LEU A 82 7.13 1.63 -5.10
N TRP A 83 5.95 1.13 -4.75
CA TRP A 83 4.69 1.85 -4.96
C TRP A 83 4.32 2.78 -3.82
N VAL A 84 5.09 2.81 -2.71
CA VAL A 84 4.83 3.69 -1.57
C VAL A 84 4.80 5.15 -1.99
N ALA A 85 5.82 5.64 -2.72
CA ALA A 85 5.85 7.04 -3.13
C ALA A 85 4.70 7.41 -4.10
N PRO A 86 4.41 6.64 -5.18
CA PRO A 86 3.22 6.86 -6.00
C PRO A 86 1.90 6.85 -5.21
N VAL A 87 1.72 5.88 -4.30
CA VAL A 87 0.55 5.81 -3.42
C VAL A 87 0.41 7.10 -2.61
N LEU A 88 1.49 7.55 -1.98
CA LEU A 88 1.49 8.75 -1.15
C LEU A 88 1.06 9.99 -1.91
N VAL A 89 1.56 10.20 -3.13
CA VAL A 89 1.19 11.39 -3.91
C VAL A 89 -0.32 11.46 -4.15
N VAL A 90 -0.90 10.33 -4.59
CA VAL A 90 -2.34 10.23 -4.91
C VAL A 90 -3.19 10.28 -3.63
N ALA A 91 -2.77 9.55 -2.60
CA ALA A 91 -3.40 9.50 -1.28
C ALA A 91 -3.44 10.87 -0.60
N MET A 92 -2.32 11.60 -0.61
CA MET A 92 -2.21 12.92 0.02
C MET A 92 -2.98 13.98 -0.75
N TYR A 93 -3.05 13.88 -2.08
CA TYR A 93 -3.92 14.74 -2.86
C TYR A 93 -5.40 14.53 -2.49
N LEU A 94 -5.82 13.26 -2.38
CA LEU A 94 -7.17 12.88 -1.97
C LEU A 94 -7.46 13.38 -0.55
N GLY A 95 -6.64 13.02 0.43
CA GLY A 95 -6.82 13.40 1.83
C GLY A 95 -6.76 14.92 2.04
N GLY A 96 -5.81 15.60 1.39
CA GLY A 96 -5.75 17.05 1.35
C GLY A 96 -7.01 17.68 0.73
N SER A 97 -7.62 17.05 -0.28
CA SER A 97 -8.89 17.51 -0.87
C SER A 97 -10.09 17.29 0.07
N LEU A 98 -10.03 16.32 0.99
CA LEU A 98 -11.10 16.05 1.95
C LEU A 98 -11.03 17.01 3.14
N MET A 99 -9.83 17.23 3.70
CA MET A 99 -9.63 17.99 4.94
C MET A 99 -9.17 19.43 4.74
N PHE A 100 -8.20 19.67 3.85
CA PHE A 100 -7.55 20.98 3.68
C PHE A 100 -7.50 21.42 2.19
N PRO A 101 -8.65 21.67 1.53
CA PRO A 101 -8.70 21.85 0.07
C PRO A 101 -7.80 22.96 -0.45
N LYS A 102 -7.61 24.04 0.33
CA LYS A 102 -6.75 25.19 -0.02
C LYS A 102 -5.26 24.88 0.07
N LYS A 103 -4.86 23.89 0.86
CA LYS A 103 -3.46 23.53 1.14
C LYS A 103 -3.06 22.15 0.59
N LYS A 104 -3.95 21.45 -0.13
CA LYS A 104 -3.71 20.09 -0.64
C LYS A 104 -2.39 19.95 -1.42
N TRP A 105 -2.02 20.94 -2.23
CA TRP A 105 -0.78 20.90 -3.01
C TRP A 105 0.47 21.09 -2.15
N VAL A 106 0.36 21.83 -1.04
CA VAL A 106 1.44 21.93 -0.05
C VAL A 106 1.66 20.57 0.62
N ILE A 107 0.57 19.89 1.01
CA ILE A 107 0.65 18.54 1.59
C ILE A 107 1.28 17.58 0.59
N VAL A 108 0.79 17.55 -0.66
CA VAL A 108 1.37 16.72 -1.72
C VAL A 108 2.86 17.00 -1.92
N GLY A 109 3.28 18.28 -1.96
CA GLY A 109 4.67 18.66 -2.10
C GLY A 109 5.57 18.12 -0.98
N ILE A 110 5.12 18.18 0.28
CA ILE A 110 5.85 17.62 1.42
C ILE A 110 6.05 16.11 1.25
N PHE A 111 4.99 15.38 0.88
CA PHE A 111 5.07 13.92 0.71
C PHE A 111 5.78 13.48 -0.56
N ILE A 112 5.87 14.32 -1.59
CA ILE A 112 6.77 14.08 -2.73
C ILE A 112 8.22 14.10 -2.24
N VAL A 113 8.62 15.12 -1.48
CA VAL A 113 9.99 15.22 -0.96
C VAL A 113 10.30 14.03 -0.03
N LEU A 114 9.40 13.71 0.90
CA LEU A 114 9.58 12.54 1.77
C LEU A 114 9.59 11.23 0.99
N GLY A 115 8.76 11.10 -0.05
CA GLY A 115 8.72 9.94 -0.94
C GLY A 115 10.03 9.75 -1.69
N ILE A 116 10.64 10.83 -2.21
CA ILE A 116 11.95 10.76 -2.88
C ILE A 116 13.03 10.28 -1.91
N VAL A 117 13.02 10.78 -0.67
CA VAL A 117 13.96 10.32 0.37
C VAL A 117 13.74 8.85 0.71
N PHE A 118 12.49 8.39 0.77
CA PHE A 118 12.16 6.99 1.02
C PHE A 118 12.65 6.09 -0.12
N GLU A 119 12.39 6.48 -1.37
CA GLU A 119 12.84 5.77 -2.56
C GLU A 119 14.38 5.69 -2.62
N TYR A 120 15.08 6.75 -2.22
CA TYR A 120 16.55 6.71 -2.12
C TYR A 120 17.02 5.58 -1.19
N PHE A 121 16.46 5.49 0.02
CA PHE A 121 16.80 4.39 0.93
C PHE A 121 16.39 3.03 0.38
N LEU A 122 15.21 2.97 -0.25
CA LEU A 122 14.69 1.73 -0.82
C LEU A 122 15.61 1.19 -1.92
N TRP A 123 16.14 2.03 -2.82
CA TRP A 123 16.95 1.62 -3.97
C TRP A 123 18.44 1.45 -3.66
N PHE A 124 18.99 2.22 -2.72
CA PHE A 124 20.43 2.27 -2.47
C PHE A 124 20.85 1.69 -1.12
N GLN A 125 19.90 1.40 -0.24
CA GLN A 125 20.13 0.89 1.12
C GLN A 125 19.09 -0.15 1.52
N THR A 126 18.65 -1.00 0.58
CA THR A 126 17.58 -2.00 0.81
C THR A 126 17.95 -2.97 1.93
N ASP A 127 19.16 -3.51 1.85
CA ASP A 127 19.84 -4.39 2.81
C ASP A 127 20.02 -3.76 4.20
N ALA A 128 20.26 -2.44 4.27
CA ALA A 128 20.28 -1.73 5.55
C ALA A 128 18.89 -1.33 6.07
N SER A 129 17.87 -1.36 5.21
CA SER A 129 16.49 -0.96 5.53
C SER A 129 15.61 -2.11 6.00
N PHE A 130 15.91 -3.34 5.57
CA PHE A 130 15.07 -4.52 5.77
C PHE A 130 15.83 -5.71 6.36
N THR A 131 15.11 -6.56 7.08
CA THR A 131 15.50 -7.93 7.43
C THR A 131 14.50 -8.89 6.82
N TRP A 132 14.97 -10.02 6.30
CA TRP A 132 14.13 -11.05 5.68
C TRP A 132 14.12 -12.34 6.49
N ASN A 133 12.96 -12.98 6.56
CA ASN A 133 12.79 -14.25 7.25
C ASN A 133 13.74 -15.34 6.71
N VAL A 134 14.07 -15.32 5.42
CA VAL A 134 15.09 -16.20 4.78
C VAL A 134 16.40 -16.25 5.57
N PHE A 135 16.81 -15.14 6.18
CA PHE A 135 18.08 -15.04 6.90
C PHE A 135 17.93 -15.13 8.43
N THR A 136 16.71 -14.97 8.95
CA THR A 136 16.46 -14.86 10.39
C THR A 136 15.68 -16.02 10.97
N ASP A 137 14.88 -16.71 10.17
CA ASP A 137 14.06 -17.85 10.59
C ASP A 137 14.77 -19.17 10.24
N PRO A 138 15.25 -19.94 11.24
CA PRO A 138 15.89 -21.23 11.00
C PRO A 138 14.93 -22.29 10.42
N GLY A 139 13.62 -22.05 10.49
CA GLY A 139 12.59 -22.92 9.93
C GLY A 139 12.23 -22.60 8.48
N PHE A 140 12.79 -21.55 7.88
CA PHE A 140 12.48 -21.16 6.50
C PHE A 140 12.96 -22.23 5.51
N VAL A 141 12.05 -22.73 4.66
CA VAL A 141 12.35 -23.69 3.61
C VAL A 141 12.22 -23.02 2.23
N PRO A 142 13.34 -22.74 1.53
CA PRO A 142 13.32 -22.17 0.19
C PRO A 142 12.52 -23.03 -0.80
N GLY A 143 11.72 -22.38 -1.64
CA GLY A 143 10.83 -23.04 -2.61
C GLY A 143 9.55 -23.62 -2.02
N GLU A 144 9.32 -23.48 -0.70
CA GLU A 144 8.09 -23.88 -0.01
C GLU A 144 7.46 -22.72 0.77
N ASP A 145 8.27 -21.94 1.49
CA ASP A 145 7.84 -20.76 2.23
C ASP A 145 7.94 -19.50 1.36
N LEU A 146 7.14 -18.48 1.72
CA LEU A 146 7.24 -17.16 1.10
C LEU A 146 8.18 -16.26 1.89
N ILE A 147 8.90 -15.41 1.17
CA ILE A 147 9.71 -14.35 1.77
C ILE A 147 8.77 -13.39 2.52
N ASP A 148 9.19 -12.99 3.71
CA ASP A 148 8.63 -11.88 4.47
C ASP A 148 9.75 -10.90 4.83
N ALA A 149 9.43 -9.61 4.80
CA ALA A 149 10.37 -8.53 5.04
C ALA A 149 9.87 -7.60 6.14
N SER A 150 10.75 -7.31 7.09
CA SER A 150 10.49 -6.36 8.17
C SER A 150 11.44 -5.18 8.08
N PHE A 151 10.93 -3.97 8.27
CA PHE A 151 11.78 -2.79 8.40
C PHE A 151 12.67 -2.88 9.64
N ILE A 152 13.95 -2.57 9.49
CA ILE A 152 14.87 -2.41 10.62
C ILE A 152 14.44 -1.17 11.41
N ARG A 153 14.03 -1.37 12.67
CA ARG A 153 13.46 -0.31 13.52
C ARG A 153 14.37 0.90 13.74
N ALA A 154 15.69 0.68 13.70
CA ALA A 154 16.69 1.74 13.87
C ALA A 154 16.93 2.55 12.57
N HIS A 155 16.49 2.03 11.41
CA HIS A 155 16.71 2.67 10.13
C HIS A 155 15.63 3.75 9.87
N PRO A 156 15.97 4.90 9.23
CA PRO A 156 15.02 5.97 8.96
C PRO A 156 13.73 5.53 8.22
N THR A 157 13.82 4.51 7.37
CA THR A 157 12.67 3.99 6.61
C THR A 157 11.52 3.51 7.51
N PHE A 158 11.82 2.94 8.68
CA PHE A 158 10.80 2.54 9.66
C PHE A 158 9.98 3.75 10.15
N LEU A 159 10.67 4.82 10.54
CA LEU A 159 10.03 6.06 11.01
C LEU A 159 9.23 6.74 9.89
N MET A 160 9.72 6.68 8.65
CA MET A 160 9.03 7.24 7.49
C MET A 160 7.73 6.50 7.20
N ILE A 161 7.74 5.16 7.17
CA ILE A 161 6.50 4.37 7.00
C ILE A 161 5.50 4.65 8.13
N ALA A 162 5.95 4.72 9.38
CA ALA A 162 5.08 5.07 10.50
C ALA A 162 4.43 6.46 10.31
N LEU A 163 5.22 7.46 9.91
CA LEU A 163 4.71 8.81 9.58
C LEU A 163 3.69 8.76 8.44
N PHE A 164 3.97 7.99 7.39
CA PHE A 164 3.11 7.83 6.22
C PHE A 164 1.77 7.20 6.58
N LEU A 165 1.78 6.13 7.36
CA LEU A 165 0.60 5.44 7.83
C LEU A 165 -0.26 6.33 8.75
N VAL A 166 0.35 7.00 9.73
CA VAL A 166 -0.36 7.95 10.61
C VAL A 166 -0.98 9.08 9.79
N SER A 167 -0.26 9.59 8.80
CA SER A 167 -0.77 10.66 7.93
C SER A 167 -1.91 10.18 7.04
N ALA A 168 -1.85 8.95 6.52
CA ALA A 168 -2.95 8.33 5.79
C ALA A 168 -4.19 8.16 6.67
N LEU A 169 -4.03 7.71 7.91
CA LEU A 169 -5.14 7.58 8.86
C LEU A 169 -5.81 8.93 9.15
N ILE A 170 -5.02 9.98 9.38
CA ILE A 170 -5.55 11.31 9.64
C ILE A 170 -6.21 11.89 8.39
N LEU A 171 -5.49 11.95 7.27
CA LEU A 171 -5.96 12.68 6.10
C LEU A 171 -7.05 11.94 5.32
N LEU A 172 -7.00 10.60 5.29
CA LEU A 172 -7.97 9.77 4.59
C LEU A 172 -8.99 9.17 5.54
N GLY A 173 -8.55 8.43 6.57
CA GLY A 173 -9.46 7.79 7.53
C GLY A 173 -10.41 8.81 8.17
N ILE A 174 -9.86 9.76 8.93
CA ILE A 174 -10.65 10.83 9.57
C ILE A 174 -11.30 11.74 8.49
N GLY A 175 -10.58 12.08 7.42
CA GLY A 175 -11.11 12.90 6.32
C GLY A 175 -12.40 12.34 5.71
N PHE A 176 -12.49 11.03 5.49
CA PHE A 176 -13.69 10.38 4.98
C PHE A 176 -14.81 10.34 6.01
N PHE A 177 -14.52 10.14 7.30
CA PHE A 177 -15.56 10.23 8.34
C PHE A 177 -16.14 11.64 8.47
N ILE A 178 -15.32 12.69 8.33
CA ILE A 178 -15.82 14.08 8.28
C ILE A 178 -16.78 14.26 7.10
N LYS A 179 -16.44 13.73 5.92
CA LYS A 179 -17.32 13.79 4.75
C LYS A 179 -18.58 12.96 4.90
N ALA A 180 -18.51 11.81 5.57
CA ALA A 180 -19.68 11.03 5.92
C ALA A 180 -20.66 11.82 6.78
N LYS A 181 -20.17 12.60 7.76
CA LYS A 181 -21.02 13.46 8.60
C LYS A 181 -21.71 14.59 7.81
N GLN A 182 -21.07 15.06 6.74
CA GLN A 182 -21.59 16.12 5.86
C GLN A 182 -22.54 15.60 4.77
N ALA A 183 -22.53 14.30 4.50
CA ALA A 183 -23.33 13.66 3.45
C ALA A 183 -24.62 13.04 4.02
N THR A 184 -25.58 12.78 3.14
CA THR A 184 -26.85 12.08 3.45
C THR A 184 -27.06 10.86 2.57
N GLY A 185 -27.98 9.98 2.96
CA GLY A 185 -28.37 8.80 2.20
C GLY A 185 -27.21 7.85 1.88
N ASP A 186 -27.19 7.34 0.65
CA ASP A 186 -26.20 6.36 0.19
C ASP A 186 -24.77 6.92 0.14
N LEU A 187 -24.62 8.23 -0.06
CA LEU A 187 -23.31 8.86 -0.11
C LEU A 187 -22.62 8.81 1.26
N ARG A 188 -23.39 9.00 2.35
CA ARG A 188 -22.88 8.86 3.72
C ARG A 188 -22.34 7.46 3.98
N LYS A 189 -23.09 6.41 3.61
CA LYS A 189 -22.68 5.02 3.79
C LYS A 189 -21.35 4.73 3.06
N LYS A 190 -21.23 5.20 1.81
CA LYS A 190 -20.00 5.04 1.02
C LYS A 190 -18.79 5.71 1.65
N PHE A 191 -18.93 6.92 2.19
CA PHE A 191 -17.85 7.58 2.91
C PHE A 191 -17.48 6.87 4.22
N ILE A 192 -18.45 6.28 4.94
CA ILE A 192 -18.16 5.46 6.12
C ILE A 192 -17.33 4.23 5.72
N TYR A 193 -17.72 3.51 4.67
CA TYR A 193 -16.96 2.35 4.20
C TYR A 193 -15.54 2.70 3.75
N LEU A 194 -15.36 3.85 3.08
CA LEU A 194 -14.02 4.33 2.72
C LEU A 194 -13.20 4.67 3.97
N GLY A 195 -13.78 5.37 4.94
CA GLY A 195 -13.10 5.68 6.21
C GLY A 195 -12.70 4.43 6.98
N LEU A 196 -13.59 3.43 7.07
CA LEU A 196 -13.29 2.14 7.69
C LEU A 196 -12.19 1.39 6.93
N GLY A 197 -12.25 1.33 5.60
CA GLY A 197 -11.23 0.67 4.78
C GLY A 197 -9.84 1.24 5.01
N PHE A 198 -9.68 2.57 5.01
CA PHE A 198 -8.40 3.21 5.33
C PHE A 198 -7.97 3.01 6.78
N THR A 199 -8.91 2.95 7.72
CA THR A 199 -8.60 2.71 9.13
C THR A 199 -8.08 1.29 9.34
N ILE A 200 -8.75 0.29 8.75
CA ILE A 200 -8.33 -1.12 8.83
C ILE A 200 -6.97 -1.30 8.16
N PHE A 201 -6.78 -0.73 6.95
CA PHE A 201 -5.50 -0.80 6.24
C PHE A 201 -4.31 -0.22 7.03
N VAL A 202 -4.53 0.79 7.88
CA VAL A 202 -3.44 1.40 8.66
C VAL A 202 -3.18 0.67 9.98
N ILE A 203 -4.21 0.11 10.60
CA ILE A 203 -4.11 -0.51 11.93
C ILE A 203 -3.67 -1.98 11.85
N CYS A 204 -4.04 -2.68 10.79
CA CYS A 204 -3.68 -4.06 10.53
C CYS A 204 -2.44 -4.13 9.63
#